data_AF-A0A9D7ZPC5-F1
#
_entry.id   AF-A0A9D7ZPC5-F1
#
_cell.length_a   1.000
_cell.length_b   1.000
_cell.length_c   1.000
_cell.angle_alpha   90.00
_cell.angle_beta   90.00
_cell.angle_gamma   90.00
#
_symmetry.space_group_name_H-M   'P 1'
#
loop_
_entity.id
_entity.type
_entity.pdbx_description
1 polymer ?
#
loop_
_entity_poly.entity_id
_entity_poly.type
_entity_poly.pdbx_seq_one_letter_code
_entity_poly.pdbx_strand_id
1 'polypeptide(L)'
;STFIASYCMLVFVARLQRFDIGLTEAALDLGATNVQAFRKIMLPFLKPAIASSAVLAFLASFENYNTTTFTFGKYPTLTIELAQKVRYGINPSISVLAFIIVVLTIVGALTHEIYQRRKQLAIANGAPVSSVGGSFQLPKFLRNNPAAILMVVLAVGGFSTIWFANVYSPDSCKVEVREHKRLLQQKRIDEIQQQRLKQKQKKAQQGPDIFDTKNSLVPKAVPVPKSPGKGAFGSVFDPQNLDKAAPGEGKTGAEAPATNPGKGAFGNIFDPQNLKKQTESDN
;
A
#
# COMPACT_ATOMS: atom_id res chain seq x y z
N SER A 1 9.44 -0.36 -21.63
CA SER A 1 10.16 -1.51 -22.22
C SER A 1 11.46 -1.12 -22.91
N THR A 2 11.49 -0.01 -23.66
CA THR A 2 12.66 0.40 -24.47
C THR A 2 13.94 0.64 -23.65
N PHE A 3 13.85 1.28 -22.47
CA PHE A 3 15.03 1.55 -21.64
C PHE A 3 15.62 0.29 -20.98
N ILE A 4 14.80 -0.70 -20.61
CA ILE A 4 15.27 -1.97 -20.03
C ILE A 4 16.06 -2.76 -21.08
N ALA A 5 15.61 -2.73 -22.34
CA ALA A 5 16.33 -3.36 -23.43
C ALA A 5 17.75 -2.79 -23.62
N SER A 6 17.94 -1.48 -23.41
CA SER A 6 19.26 -0.84 -23.46
C SER A 6 20.22 -1.39 -22.40
N TYR A 7 19.76 -1.57 -21.15
CA TYR A 7 20.57 -2.18 -20.09
C TYR A 7 20.98 -3.62 -20.43
N CYS A 8 20.02 -4.43 -20.90
CA CYS A 8 20.30 -5.79 -21.34
C CYS A 8 21.30 -5.83 -22.49
N MET A 9 21.16 -4.90 -23.45
CA MET A 9 22.04 -4.80 -24.60
C MET A 9 23.47 -4.47 -24.17
N LEU A 10 23.67 -3.55 -23.23
CA LEU A 10 25.01 -3.24 -22.71
C LEU A 10 25.68 -4.47 -22.09
N VAL A 11 24.94 -5.26 -21.31
CA VAL A 11 25.44 -6.51 -20.72
C VAL A 11 25.83 -7.52 -21.80
N PHE A 12 25.02 -7.65 -22.86
CA PHE A 12 25.32 -8.54 -23.98
C PHE A 12 26.53 -8.07 -24.78
N VAL A 13 26.63 -6.80 -25.12
CA VAL A 13 27.76 -6.23 -25.87
C VAL A 13 29.06 -6.43 -25.09
N ALA A 14 29.08 -6.13 -23.78
CA ALA A 14 30.25 -6.33 -22.95
C ALA A 14 30.72 -7.80 -22.92
N ARG A 15 29.77 -8.75 -23.02
CA ARG A 15 30.11 -10.17 -23.09
C ARG A 15 30.59 -10.59 -24.49
N LEU A 16 29.91 -10.13 -25.53
CA LEU A 16 30.24 -10.41 -26.94
C LEU A 16 31.60 -9.82 -27.34
N GLN A 17 32.00 -8.67 -26.80
CA GLN A 17 33.33 -8.09 -27.03
C GLN A 17 34.48 -9.00 -26.55
N ARG A 18 34.22 -9.91 -25.62
CA ARG A 18 35.20 -10.90 -25.14
C ARG A 18 35.08 -12.25 -25.86
N PHE A 19 34.18 -12.37 -26.83
CA PHE A 19 34.00 -13.58 -27.62
C PHE A 19 35.04 -13.64 -28.73
N ASP A 20 35.71 -14.78 -28.85
CA ASP A 20 36.63 -15.03 -29.96
C ASP A 20 35.87 -15.57 -31.18
N ILE A 21 35.89 -14.81 -32.28
CA ILE A 21 35.27 -15.19 -33.54
C ILE A 21 35.92 -16.43 -34.18
N GLY A 22 37.20 -16.71 -33.87
CA GLY A 22 37.88 -17.89 -34.37
C GLY A 22 37.21 -19.21 -33.95
N LEU A 23 36.51 -19.22 -32.80
CA LEU A 23 35.73 -20.39 -32.35
C LEU A 23 34.55 -20.70 -33.29
N THR A 24 33.92 -19.66 -33.83
CA THR A 24 32.82 -19.82 -34.78
C THR A 24 33.31 -20.19 -36.17
N GLU A 25 34.44 -19.61 -36.62
CA GLU A 25 35.06 -19.94 -37.90
C GLU A 25 35.56 -21.40 -37.92
N ALA A 26 36.30 -21.82 -36.88
CA ALA A 26 36.75 -23.21 -36.77
C ALA A 26 35.59 -24.23 -36.76
N ALA A 27 34.44 -23.86 -36.19
CA ALA A 27 33.26 -24.72 -36.21
C ALA A 27 32.64 -24.84 -37.61
N LEU A 28 32.66 -23.75 -38.38
CA LEU A 28 32.23 -23.74 -39.79
C LEU A 28 33.20 -24.57 -40.65
N ASP A 29 34.51 -24.49 -40.39
CA ASP A 29 35.54 -25.29 -41.07
C ASP A 29 35.37 -26.80 -40.82
N LEU A 30 34.91 -27.18 -39.62
CA LEU A 30 34.55 -28.55 -39.26
C LEU A 30 33.21 -29.02 -39.85
N GLY A 31 32.55 -28.19 -40.66
CA GLY A 31 31.29 -28.51 -41.34
C GLY A 31 30.03 -28.24 -40.51
N ALA A 32 30.10 -27.51 -39.40
CA ALA A 32 28.90 -27.09 -38.67
C ALA A 32 28.14 -26.02 -39.46
N THR A 33 26.81 -26.01 -39.40
CA THR A 33 26.00 -24.90 -39.94
C THR A 33 26.05 -23.67 -39.02
N ASN A 34 25.79 -22.48 -39.56
CA ASN A 34 25.72 -21.23 -38.77
C ASN A 34 24.81 -21.34 -37.53
N VAL A 35 23.65 -22.00 -37.67
CA VAL A 35 22.71 -22.22 -36.55
C VAL A 35 23.30 -23.16 -35.51
N GLN A 36 24.03 -24.20 -35.95
CA GLN A 36 24.70 -25.14 -35.05
C GLN A 36 25.85 -24.47 -34.29
N ALA A 37 26.69 -23.68 -34.97
CA ALA A 37 27.75 -22.90 -34.34
C ALA A 37 27.18 -21.90 -33.32
N PHE A 38 26.10 -21.19 -33.67
CA PHE A 38 25.41 -20.29 -32.74
C PHE A 38 24.90 -21.02 -31.49
N ARG A 39 24.16 -22.12 -31.65
CA ARG A 39 23.52 -22.81 -30.53
C ARG A 39 24.51 -23.58 -29.65
N LYS A 40 25.58 -24.14 -30.24
CA LYS A 40 26.59 -24.94 -29.51
C LYS A 40 27.75 -24.13 -28.95
N ILE A 41 28.06 -22.96 -29.51
CA ILE A 41 29.23 -22.16 -29.12
C ILE A 41 28.81 -20.80 -28.54
N MET A 42 28.16 -19.94 -29.35
CA MET A 42 27.78 -18.60 -28.88
C MET A 42 26.77 -18.65 -27.72
N LEU A 43 25.71 -19.44 -27.84
CA LEU A 43 24.64 -19.49 -26.84
C LEU A 43 25.17 -19.91 -25.45
N PRO A 44 25.94 -21.01 -25.27
CA PRO A 44 26.50 -21.36 -23.96
C PRO A 44 27.51 -20.33 -23.45
N PHE A 45 28.24 -19.65 -24.33
CA PHE A 45 29.12 -18.56 -23.93
C PHE A 45 28.34 -17.33 -23.39
N LEU A 46 27.18 -17.05 -23.97
CA LEU A 46 26.31 -15.93 -23.58
C LEU A 46 25.36 -16.28 -22.41
N LYS A 47 25.14 -17.56 -22.09
CA LYS A 47 24.31 -18.02 -20.94
C LYS A 47 24.50 -17.22 -19.64
N PRO A 48 25.73 -17.01 -19.11
CA PRO A 48 25.89 -16.24 -17.88
C PRO A 48 25.48 -14.77 -18.02
N ALA A 49 25.67 -14.18 -19.21
CA ALA A 49 25.23 -12.82 -19.49
C ALA A 49 23.71 -12.73 -19.62
N ILE A 50 23.05 -13.72 -20.23
CA ILE A 50 21.58 -13.82 -20.31
C ILE A 50 20.98 -13.95 -18.92
N ALA A 51 21.55 -14.80 -18.06
CA ALA A 51 21.09 -14.93 -16.68
C ALA A 51 21.23 -13.61 -15.90
N SER A 52 22.38 -12.93 -16.05
CA SER A 52 22.65 -11.65 -15.38
C SER A 52 21.72 -10.55 -15.87
N SER A 53 21.52 -10.42 -17.18
CA SER A 53 20.64 -9.40 -17.77
C SER A 53 19.16 -9.69 -17.50
N ALA A 54 18.74 -10.95 -17.41
CA ALA A 54 17.37 -11.31 -17.03
C ALA A 54 17.05 -10.88 -15.59
N VAL A 55 17.96 -11.10 -14.64
CA VAL A 55 17.78 -10.64 -13.25
C VAL A 55 17.76 -9.10 -13.20
N LEU A 56 18.68 -8.45 -13.91
CA LEU A 56 18.71 -6.99 -13.99
C LEU A 56 17.42 -6.42 -14.58
N ALA A 57 16.91 -6.99 -15.67
CA ALA A 57 15.67 -6.58 -16.31
C ALA A 57 14.46 -6.76 -15.39
N PHE A 58 14.42 -7.86 -14.63
CA PHE A 58 13.37 -8.12 -13.67
C PHE A 58 13.37 -7.09 -12.53
N LEU A 59 14.54 -6.79 -11.97
CA LEU A 59 14.70 -5.76 -10.93
C LEU A 59 14.31 -4.38 -11.45
N ALA A 60 14.83 -3.99 -12.61
CA ALA A 60 14.53 -2.70 -13.25
C ALA A 60 13.04 -2.53 -13.62
N SER A 61 12.30 -3.63 -13.77
CA SER A 61 10.85 -3.60 -14.00
C SER A 61 10.10 -3.07 -12.77
N PHE A 62 10.49 -3.45 -11.55
CA PHE A 62 9.88 -2.95 -10.31
C PHE A 62 10.20 -1.48 -10.05
N GLU A 63 11.35 -1.01 -10.48
CA GLU A 63 11.77 0.38 -10.26
C GLU A 63 11.13 1.37 -11.24
N ASN A 64 10.37 0.88 -12.23
CA ASN A 64 9.73 1.73 -13.23
C ASN A 64 8.44 2.41 -12.72
N TYR A 65 8.55 3.23 -11.68
CA TYR A 65 7.43 3.99 -11.13
C TYR A 65 7.00 5.16 -12.03
N ASN A 66 7.95 5.91 -12.62
CA ASN A 66 7.64 7.11 -13.40
C ASN A 66 6.77 6.81 -14.63
N THR A 67 7.13 5.83 -15.45
CA THR A 67 6.31 5.49 -16.61
C THR A 67 4.97 4.88 -16.19
N THR A 68 4.98 3.98 -15.21
CA THR A 68 3.74 3.31 -14.77
C THR A 68 2.73 4.28 -14.17
N THR A 69 3.17 5.34 -13.48
CA THR A 69 2.29 6.38 -12.94
C THR A 69 1.52 7.15 -14.03
N PHE A 70 2.04 7.26 -15.25
CA PHE A 70 1.33 7.90 -16.36
C PHE A 70 0.52 6.94 -17.21
N THR A 71 0.71 5.62 -17.05
CA THR A 71 0.13 4.60 -17.94
C THR A 71 -0.78 3.60 -17.21
N PHE A 72 -0.84 3.63 -15.88
CA PHE A 72 -1.71 2.71 -15.13
C PHE A 72 -3.19 3.04 -15.36
N GLY A 73 -3.99 1.99 -15.59
CA GLY A 73 -5.43 2.10 -15.79
C GLY A 73 -6.21 1.90 -14.49
N LYS A 74 -7.27 1.08 -14.56
CA LYS A 74 -8.17 0.81 -13.42
C LYS A 74 -7.48 0.12 -12.23
N TYR A 75 -6.45 -0.68 -12.48
CA TYR A 75 -5.74 -1.43 -11.45
C TYR A 75 -4.31 -0.90 -11.27
N PRO A 76 -3.98 -0.34 -10.10
CA PRO A 76 -2.64 0.14 -9.82
C PRO A 76 -1.67 -1.04 -9.68
N THR A 77 -0.45 -0.87 -10.19
CA THR A 77 0.63 -1.83 -9.99
C THR A 77 1.09 -1.81 -8.54
N LEU A 78 1.72 -2.88 -8.08
CA LEU A 78 2.26 -3.00 -6.72
C LEU A 78 3.13 -1.80 -6.32
N THR A 79 3.90 -1.29 -7.28
CA THR A 79 4.80 -0.13 -7.13
C THR A 79 4.04 1.17 -6.91
N ILE A 80 2.92 1.37 -7.60
CA ILE A 80 2.06 2.55 -7.48
C ILE A 80 1.29 2.50 -6.17
N GLU A 81 0.72 1.35 -5.82
CA GLU A 81 0.03 1.12 -4.55
C GLU A 81 0.92 1.46 -3.35
N LEU A 82 2.16 0.97 -3.37
CA LEU A 82 3.11 1.25 -2.30
C LEU A 82 3.44 2.75 -2.22
N ALA A 83 3.73 3.38 -3.36
CA ALA A 83 4.04 4.81 -3.43
C ALA A 83 2.87 5.70 -2.97
N GLN A 84 1.64 5.34 -3.34
CA GLN A 84 0.44 6.03 -2.88
C GLN A 84 0.30 5.93 -1.35
N LYS A 85 0.45 4.72 -0.79
CA LYS A 85 0.37 4.51 0.66
C LYS A 85 1.45 5.28 1.44
N VAL A 86 2.67 5.43 0.89
CA VAL A 86 3.72 6.29 1.47
C VAL A 86 3.25 7.75 1.49
N ARG A 87 2.75 8.25 0.36
CA ARG A 87 2.38 9.66 0.18
C ARG A 87 1.19 10.09 1.05
N TYR A 88 0.25 9.19 1.34
CA TYR A 88 -0.87 9.47 2.23
C TYR A 88 -0.47 9.53 3.72
N GLY A 89 0.71 9.03 4.12
CA GLY A 89 1.34 9.36 5.41
C GLY A 89 0.67 8.87 6.70
N ILE A 90 -0.43 8.09 6.63
CA ILE A 90 -1.20 7.68 7.84
C ILE A 90 -0.77 6.29 8.38
N ASN A 91 0.05 5.53 7.65
CA ASN A 91 0.46 4.18 8.05
C ASN A 91 1.95 4.11 8.41
N PRO A 92 2.33 4.14 9.71
CA PRO A 92 3.73 4.00 10.15
C PRO A 92 4.36 2.67 9.72
N SER A 93 3.54 1.67 9.39
CA SER A 93 3.98 0.35 8.92
C SER A 93 4.87 0.38 7.67
N ILE A 94 4.71 1.38 6.79
CA ILE A 94 5.51 1.45 5.55
C ILE A 94 6.93 1.94 5.81
N SER A 95 7.09 2.88 6.76
CA SER A 95 8.41 3.34 7.19
C SER A 95 9.19 2.22 7.87
N VAL A 96 8.50 1.39 8.67
CA VAL A 96 9.11 0.20 9.29
C VAL A 96 9.49 -0.85 8.23
N LEU A 97 8.64 -1.10 7.23
CA LEU A 97 8.97 -2.00 6.12
C LEU A 97 10.20 -1.53 5.34
N ALA A 98 10.28 -0.23 5.03
CA ALA A 98 11.43 0.36 4.36
C ALA A 98 12.71 0.21 5.19
N PHE A 99 12.63 0.45 6.51
CA PHE A 99 13.75 0.23 7.42
C PHE A 99 14.22 -1.23 7.43
N ILE A 100 13.29 -2.20 7.48
CA ILE A 100 13.61 -3.64 7.45
C ILE A 100 14.32 -3.99 6.14
N ILE A 101 13.82 -3.53 4.99
CA ILE A 101 14.44 -3.79 3.69
C ILE A 101 15.87 -3.22 3.66
N VAL A 102 16.07 -1.99 4.14
CA VAL A 102 17.40 -1.36 4.20
C VAL A 102 18.34 -2.11 5.13
N VAL A 103 17.90 -2.53 6.32
CA VAL A 103 18.72 -3.32 7.23
C VAL A 103 19.10 -4.66 6.59
N LEU A 104 18.15 -5.33 5.93
CA LEU A 104 18.39 -6.61 5.28
C LEU A 104 19.38 -6.47 4.11
N THR A 105 19.25 -5.44 3.28
CA THR A 105 20.21 -5.19 2.19
C THR A 105 21.60 -4.85 2.73
N ILE A 106 21.71 -4.07 3.81
CA ILE A 106 22.99 -3.78 4.45
C ILE A 106 23.62 -5.05 5.01
N VAL A 107 22.87 -5.88 5.74
CA VAL A 107 23.38 -7.17 6.26
C VAL A 107 23.80 -8.10 5.12
N GLY A 108 23.01 -8.17 4.05
CA GLY A 108 23.35 -8.94 2.85
C GLY A 108 24.62 -8.43 2.16
N ALA A 109 24.76 -7.12 2.01
CA ALA A 109 25.93 -6.50 1.40
C ALA A 109 27.19 -6.72 2.26
N LEU A 110 27.10 -6.51 3.58
CA LEU A 110 28.19 -6.75 4.53
C LEU A 110 28.61 -8.21 4.55
N THR A 111 27.65 -9.16 4.61
CA THR A 111 27.97 -10.59 4.58
C THR A 111 28.63 -10.98 3.26
N HIS A 112 28.14 -10.48 2.12
CA HIS A 112 28.76 -10.70 0.81
C HIS A 112 30.17 -10.10 0.74
N GLU A 113 30.38 -8.88 1.23
CA GLU A 113 31.68 -8.22 1.23
C GLU A 113 32.67 -8.91 2.17
N ILE A 114 32.25 -9.28 3.38
CA ILE A 114 33.05 -10.06 4.32
C ILE A 114 33.43 -11.40 3.69
N TYR A 115 32.48 -12.09 3.05
CA TYR A 115 32.75 -13.36 2.39
C TYR A 115 33.76 -13.19 1.24
N GLN A 116 33.60 -12.18 0.37
CA GLN A 116 34.53 -11.87 -0.71
C GLN A 116 35.93 -11.49 -0.19
N ARG A 117 36.02 -10.63 0.84
CA ARG A 117 37.28 -10.24 1.46
C ARG A 117 37.97 -11.44 2.10
N ARG A 118 37.23 -12.31 2.79
CA ARG A 118 37.78 -13.56 3.35
C ARG A 118 38.30 -14.51 2.28
N LYS A 119 37.63 -14.59 1.12
CA LYS A 119 38.13 -15.34 -0.04
C LYS A 119 39.43 -14.77 -0.57
N GLN A 120 39.52 -13.45 -0.74
CA GLN A 120 40.73 -12.78 -1.21
C GLN A 120 41.90 -12.96 -0.24
N LEU A 121 41.65 -12.83 1.06
CA LEU A 121 42.66 -13.07 2.10
C LEU A 121 43.11 -14.53 2.17
N ALA A 122 42.20 -15.49 1.98
CA ALA A 122 42.54 -16.90 1.92
C ALA A 122 43.46 -17.20 0.71
N ILE A 123 43.18 -16.60 -0.46
CA ILE A 123 44.03 -16.70 -1.64
C ILE A 123 45.40 -16.05 -1.39
N ALA A 124 45.44 -14.86 -0.76
CA ALA A 124 46.68 -14.16 -0.42
C ALA A 124 47.54 -14.92 0.59
N ASN A 125 46.93 -15.67 1.51
CA ASN A 125 47.61 -16.52 2.49
C ASN A 125 47.98 -17.92 1.96
N GLY A 126 47.91 -18.14 0.64
CA GLY A 126 48.38 -19.37 -0.01
C GLY A 126 47.37 -20.52 -0.05
N ALA A 127 46.08 -20.29 0.26
CA ALA A 127 45.07 -21.32 0.08
C ALA A 127 44.87 -21.61 -1.42
N PRO A 128 44.79 -22.89 -1.85
CA PRO A 128 44.59 -23.22 -3.24
C PRO A 128 43.23 -22.68 -3.71
N VAL A 129 43.20 -22.03 -4.88
CA VAL A 129 41.99 -21.44 -5.51
C VAL A 129 40.83 -22.44 -5.67
N SER A 130 41.10 -23.75 -5.62
CA SER A 130 40.11 -24.82 -5.58
C SER A 130 39.30 -24.91 -4.27
N SER A 131 39.85 -24.44 -3.13
CA SER A 131 39.20 -24.46 -1.81
C SER A 131 38.34 -23.22 -1.54
N VAL A 132 38.66 -22.10 -2.20
CA VAL A 132 37.97 -20.80 -2.04
C VAL A 132 36.80 -20.67 -3.04
N GLY A 133 36.90 -21.39 -4.15
CA GLY A 133 35.81 -21.71 -5.05
C GLY A 133 34.94 -22.84 -4.51
N GLY A 134 34.39 -22.67 -3.31
CA GLY A 134 33.21 -23.43 -2.90
C GLY A 134 32.09 -23.10 -3.87
N SER A 135 32.10 -23.75 -5.03
CA SER A 135 30.96 -23.83 -5.92
C SER A 135 29.80 -24.24 -5.01
N PHE A 136 28.73 -23.46 -5.01
CA PHE A 136 27.48 -23.91 -4.45
C PHE A 136 27.07 -25.13 -5.28
N GLN A 137 27.60 -26.29 -4.91
CA GLN A 137 27.25 -27.55 -5.51
C GLN A 137 25.81 -27.75 -5.11
N LEU A 138 24.89 -27.45 -6.04
CA LEU A 138 23.52 -27.90 -5.90
C LEU A 138 23.61 -29.39 -5.53
N PRO A 139 22.98 -29.83 -4.43
CA PRO A 139 23.00 -31.23 -4.05
C PRO A 139 22.57 -32.04 -5.28
N LYS A 140 23.25 -33.17 -5.54
CA LYS A 140 23.13 -33.91 -6.82
C LYS A 140 21.67 -34.21 -7.21
N PHE A 141 20.75 -34.25 -6.25
CA PHE A 141 19.31 -34.42 -6.47
C PHE A 141 18.60 -33.23 -7.14
N LEU A 142 19.11 -31.99 -7.03
CA LEU A 142 18.55 -30.80 -7.68
C LEU A 142 19.06 -30.59 -9.11
N ARG A 143 20.24 -31.12 -9.48
CA ARG A 143 20.89 -30.79 -10.76
C ARG A 143 20.20 -31.39 -11.99
N ASN A 144 19.53 -32.53 -11.83
CA ASN A 144 18.88 -33.25 -12.94
C ASN A 144 17.35 -33.31 -12.84
N ASN A 145 16.74 -32.83 -11.73
CA ASN A 145 15.30 -32.93 -11.55
C ASN A 145 14.66 -31.54 -11.36
N PRO A 146 14.01 -30.96 -12.40
CA PRO A 146 13.36 -29.66 -12.27
C PRO A 146 12.22 -29.67 -11.24
N ALA A 147 11.59 -30.83 -10.98
CA ALA A 147 10.57 -30.96 -9.94
C ALA A 147 11.16 -30.83 -8.52
N ALA A 148 12.41 -31.27 -8.30
CA ALA A 148 13.11 -31.10 -7.03
C ALA A 148 13.43 -29.63 -6.75
N ILE A 149 13.82 -28.88 -7.79
CA ILE A 149 14.04 -27.43 -7.69
C ILE A 149 12.71 -26.74 -7.34
N LEU A 150 11.62 -27.12 -8.01
CA LEU A 150 10.29 -26.58 -7.76
C LEU A 150 9.81 -26.88 -6.33
N MET A 151 10.06 -28.09 -5.81
CA MET A 151 9.75 -28.46 -4.42
C MET A 151 10.58 -27.70 -3.40
N VAL A 152 11.87 -27.45 -3.65
CA VAL A 152 12.70 -26.62 -2.76
C VAL A 152 12.24 -25.16 -2.80
N VAL A 153 11.89 -24.63 -3.97
CA VAL A 153 11.34 -23.27 -4.11
C VAL A 153 9.99 -23.15 -3.40
N LEU A 154 9.11 -24.15 -3.51
CA LEU A 154 7.84 -24.20 -2.78
C LEU A 154 8.05 -24.39 -1.28
N ALA A 155 9.03 -25.17 -0.85
CA ALA A 155 9.36 -25.37 0.56
C ALA A 155 9.95 -24.11 1.18
N VAL A 156 10.88 -23.43 0.49
CA VAL A 156 11.45 -22.14 0.93
C VAL A 156 10.40 -21.04 0.88
N GLY A 157 9.55 -21.03 -0.14
CA GLY A 157 8.39 -20.14 -0.23
C GLY A 157 7.40 -20.38 0.91
N GLY A 158 7.05 -21.64 1.19
CA GLY A 158 6.17 -22.04 2.28
C GLY A 158 6.75 -21.77 3.67
N PHE A 159 8.04 -22.03 3.88
CA PHE A 159 8.73 -21.65 5.11
C PHE A 159 8.76 -20.13 5.29
N SER A 160 8.96 -19.38 4.22
CA SER A 160 8.93 -17.92 4.25
C SER A 160 7.53 -17.41 4.59
N THR A 161 6.46 -17.98 4.02
CA THR A 161 5.09 -17.56 4.35
C THR A 161 4.69 -17.94 5.78
N ILE A 162 5.09 -19.11 6.27
CA ILE A 162 4.84 -19.55 7.64
C ILE A 162 5.61 -18.69 8.65
N TRP A 163 6.86 -18.34 8.35
CA TRP A 163 7.66 -17.44 9.18
C TRP A 163 7.07 -16.02 9.20
N PHE A 164 6.65 -15.50 8.04
CA PHE A 164 6.02 -14.20 7.94
C PHE A 164 4.65 -14.14 8.65
N ALA A 165 3.87 -15.23 8.62
CA ALA A 165 2.59 -15.33 9.31
C ALA A 165 2.73 -15.33 10.84
N ASN A 166 3.78 -15.95 11.38
CA ASN A 166 4.06 -15.93 12.82
C ASN A 166 4.60 -14.59 13.33
N VAL A 167 5.32 -13.83 12.50
CA VAL A 167 5.91 -12.54 12.89
C VAL A 167 4.93 -11.37 12.72
N TYR A 168 3.87 -11.51 11.92
CA TYR A 168 2.92 -10.42 11.62
C TYR A 168 1.47 -10.79 11.98
N SER A 169 1.19 -11.01 13.26
CA SER A 169 -0.19 -11.14 13.73
C SER A 169 -0.85 -9.76 13.80
N PRO A 170 -1.90 -9.48 13.01
CA PRO A 170 -2.55 -8.17 12.96
C PRO A 170 -3.25 -7.79 14.27
N ASP A 171 -3.46 -8.74 15.17
CA ASP A 171 -4.15 -8.53 16.44
C ASP A 171 -3.28 -7.80 17.47
N SER A 172 -1.96 -8.00 17.43
CA SER A 172 -1.01 -7.26 18.27
C SER A 172 -1.08 -5.75 17.98
N CYS A 173 -1.21 -5.38 16.70
CA CYS A 173 -1.38 -4.00 16.25
C CYS A 173 -2.73 -3.40 16.69
N LYS A 174 -3.82 -4.20 16.69
CA LYS A 174 -5.14 -3.72 17.14
C LYS A 174 -5.17 -3.40 18.63
N VAL A 175 -4.45 -4.16 19.46
CA VAL A 175 -4.35 -3.92 20.91
C VAL A 175 -3.60 -2.62 21.19
N GLU A 176 -2.45 -2.42 20.53
CA GLU A 176 -1.62 -1.22 20.68
C GLU A 176 -2.37 0.06 20.23
N VAL A 177 -3.05 0.02 19.08
CA VAL A 177 -3.85 1.16 18.59
C VAL A 177 -5.00 1.50 19.55
N ARG A 178 -5.59 0.50 20.22
CA ARG A 178 -6.67 0.72 21.20
C ARG A 178 -6.15 1.41 22.46
N GLU A 179 -4.97 1.02 22.94
CA GLU A 179 -4.34 1.65 24.11
C GLU A 179 -3.91 3.08 23.82
N HIS A 180 -3.31 3.32 22.65
CA HIS A 180 -2.92 4.66 22.22
C HIS A 180 -4.12 5.63 22.16
N LYS A 181 -5.29 5.16 21.69
CA LYS A 181 -6.52 5.95 21.68
C LYS A 181 -7.03 6.29 23.09
N ARG A 182 -6.90 5.36 24.05
CA ARG A 182 -7.29 5.59 25.46
C ARG A 182 -6.41 6.68 26.10
N LEU A 183 -5.11 6.66 25.85
CA LEU A 183 -4.18 7.67 26.36
C LEU A 183 -4.46 9.07 25.79
N LEU A 184 -4.76 9.16 24.48
CA LEU A 184 -5.15 10.43 23.85
C LEU A 184 -6.47 11.00 24.40
N GLN A 185 -7.43 10.13 24.74
CA GLN A 185 -8.67 10.56 25.37
C GLN A 185 -8.42 11.09 26.78
N GLN A 186 -7.58 10.42 27.58
CA GLN A 186 -7.20 10.89 28.92
C GLN A 186 -6.51 12.26 28.84
N LYS A 187 -5.52 12.42 27.95
CA LYS A 187 -4.86 13.72 27.72
C LYS A 187 -5.85 14.84 27.36
N ARG A 188 -6.83 14.57 26.48
CA ARG A 188 -7.86 15.57 26.13
C ARG A 188 -8.75 15.95 27.32
N ILE A 189 -9.08 15.00 28.19
CA ILE A 189 -9.88 15.29 29.40
C ILE A 189 -9.09 16.19 30.35
N ASP A 190 -7.81 15.87 30.57
CA ASP A 190 -6.93 16.65 31.45
C ASP A 190 -6.73 18.08 30.94
N GLU A 191 -6.53 18.24 29.62
CA GLU A 191 -6.45 19.57 28.98
C GLU A 191 -7.72 20.39 29.18
N ILE A 192 -8.91 19.79 28.99
CA ILE A 192 -10.18 20.48 29.21
C ILE A 192 -10.35 20.87 30.68
N GLN A 193 -9.95 20.01 31.62
CA GLN A 193 -10.02 20.31 33.05
C GLN A 193 -9.10 21.48 33.42
N GLN A 194 -7.87 21.51 32.90
CA GLN A 194 -6.95 22.62 33.12
C GLN A 194 -7.47 23.94 32.53
N GLN A 195 -8.06 23.89 31.34
CA GLN A 195 -8.70 25.07 30.73
C GLN A 195 -9.87 25.58 31.57
N ARG A 196 -10.72 24.68 32.09
CA ARG A 196 -11.83 25.05 32.97
C ARG A 196 -11.35 25.65 34.29
N LEU A 197 -10.26 25.15 34.87
CA LEU A 197 -9.67 25.72 36.08
C LEU A 197 -9.11 27.13 35.83
N LYS A 198 -8.38 27.33 34.73
CA LYS A 198 -7.89 28.66 34.33
C LYS A 198 -9.05 29.63 34.07
N GLN A 199 -10.13 29.16 33.43
CA GLN A 199 -11.34 29.96 33.24
C GLN A 199 -12.02 30.32 34.57
N LYS A 200 -12.12 29.37 35.50
CA LYS A 200 -12.65 29.64 36.86
C LYS A 200 -11.78 30.63 37.62
N GLN A 201 -10.45 30.53 37.53
CA GLN A 201 -9.53 31.49 38.13
C GLN A 201 -9.68 32.88 37.51
N LYS A 202 -9.80 32.98 36.17
CA LYS A 202 -10.09 34.25 35.50
C LYS A 202 -11.43 34.85 35.93
N LYS A 203 -12.47 34.03 36.07
CA LYS A 203 -13.79 34.43 36.58
C LYS A 203 -13.83 34.71 38.09
N ALA A 204 -12.83 34.27 38.85
CA ALA A 204 -12.68 34.60 40.26
C ALA A 204 -11.85 35.88 40.44
N GLN A 205 -10.96 36.18 39.50
CA GLN A 205 -10.17 37.42 39.43
C GLN A 205 -10.99 38.58 38.82
N GLN A 206 -11.86 38.30 37.86
CA GLN A 206 -12.94 39.21 37.45
C GLN A 206 -14.07 39.04 38.47
N GLY A 207 -14.13 39.92 39.48
CA GLY A 207 -15.25 39.98 40.43
C GLY A 207 -16.60 40.10 39.70
N PRO A 208 -17.73 39.83 40.37
CA PRO A 208 -19.03 39.73 39.72
C PRO A 208 -19.32 40.99 38.89
N ASP A 209 -19.58 40.80 37.60
CA ASP A 209 -20.03 41.87 36.71
C ASP A 209 -21.39 42.38 37.24
N ILE A 210 -21.36 43.47 38.01
CA ILE A 210 -22.55 44.14 38.60
C ILE A 210 -23.37 44.87 37.51
N PHE A 211 -22.92 44.90 36.26
CA PHE A 211 -23.62 45.54 35.14
C PHE A 211 -23.89 44.57 33.99
N ASP A 212 -24.83 43.66 34.20
CA ASP A 212 -25.63 43.08 33.11
C ASP A 212 -27.11 43.05 33.53
N THR A 213 -27.73 44.22 33.57
CA THR A 213 -29.18 44.35 33.73
C THR A 213 -29.86 44.19 32.37
N LYS A 214 -29.97 42.95 31.88
CA LYS A 214 -31.11 42.52 31.07
C LYS A 214 -31.17 40.99 30.96
N ASN A 215 -32.32 40.46 31.37
CA ASN A 215 -32.77 39.07 31.30
C ASN A 215 -32.12 38.07 32.26
N SER A 216 -32.61 38.04 33.51
CA SER A 216 -32.65 36.81 34.29
C SER A 216 -33.91 36.75 35.13
N LEU A 217 -34.98 36.18 34.56
CA LEU A 217 -36.10 35.59 35.29
C LEU A 217 -36.83 34.57 34.38
N VAL A 218 -36.19 33.43 34.07
CA VAL A 218 -36.87 32.14 33.82
C VAL A 218 -35.84 31.01 34.07
N PRO A 219 -36.12 29.97 34.87
CA PRO A 219 -35.26 28.79 34.94
C PRO A 219 -35.22 28.08 33.59
N LYS A 220 -34.07 28.11 32.92
CA LYS A 220 -33.84 27.45 31.63
C LYS A 220 -33.72 25.94 31.86
N ALA A 221 -34.72 25.19 31.41
CA ALA A 221 -34.67 23.73 31.34
C ALA A 221 -33.39 23.28 30.61
N VAL A 222 -32.77 22.22 31.14
CA VAL A 222 -31.55 21.59 30.62
C VAL A 222 -31.72 21.31 29.12
N PRO A 223 -30.85 21.81 28.23
CA PRO A 223 -30.96 21.48 26.82
C PRO A 223 -30.52 20.04 26.61
N VAL A 224 -31.48 19.18 26.30
CA VAL A 224 -31.26 17.86 25.66
C VAL A 224 -30.40 18.11 24.40
N PRO A 225 -29.39 17.28 24.10
CA PRO A 225 -28.54 17.49 22.93
C PRO A 225 -29.41 17.54 21.66
N LYS A 226 -29.47 18.71 21.02
CA LYS A 226 -30.06 18.82 19.68
C LYS A 226 -29.24 17.97 18.73
N SER A 227 -29.94 17.07 18.03
CA SER A 227 -29.38 16.29 16.93
C SER A 227 -28.62 17.21 15.96
N PRO A 228 -27.43 16.83 15.46
CA PRO A 228 -26.65 17.66 14.54
C PRO A 228 -27.32 17.72 13.16
N GLY A 229 -28.43 18.44 13.06
CA GLY A 229 -29.27 18.55 11.87
C GLY A 229 -28.92 19.74 10.98
N LYS A 230 -27.73 19.72 10.36
CA LYS A 230 -27.42 20.43 9.10
C LYS A 230 -26.55 19.54 8.18
N GLY A 231 -26.71 18.23 8.28
CA GLY A 231 -26.11 17.26 7.36
C GLY A 231 -27.04 16.96 6.16
N ALA A 232 -26.52 16.24 5.18
CA ALA A 232 -27.19 15.93 3.90
C ALA A 232 -28.58 15.26 4.00
N PHE A 233 -28.96 14.75 5.18
CA PHE A 233 -30.20 14.03 5.44
C PHE A 233 -31.26 14.86 6.21
N GLY A 234 -31.06 16.17 6.40
CA GLY A 234 -32.08 17.06 6.97
C GLY A 234 -32.58 16.64 8.37
N SER A 235 -33.83 16.98 8.68
CA SER A 235 -34.52 16.74 9.96
C SER A 235 -35.25 15.38 10.03
N VAL A 236 -34.82 14.40 9.24
CA VAL A 236 -35.50 13.10 9.12
C VAL A 236 -35.56 12.34 10.46
N PHE A 237 -34.63 12.60 11.38
CA PHE A 237 -34.55 11.95 12.68
C PHE A 237 -35.11 12.79 13.83
N ASP A 238 -35.88 13.84 13.53
CA ASP A 238 -36.58 14.59 14.58
C ASP A 238 -37.73 13.75 15.15
N PRO A 239 -37.87 13.66 16.48
CA PRO A 239 -38.88 12.81 17.11
C PRO A 239 -40.31 13.20 16.72
N GLN A 240 -40.54 14.46 16.32
CA GLN A 240 -41.83 14.94 15.81
C GLN A 240 -42.26 14.31 14.47
N ASN A 241 -41.31 13.74 13.70
CA ASN A 241 -41.61 13.10 12.43
C ASN A 241 -42.09 11.65 12.59
N LEU A 242 -41.88 11.02 13.75
CA LEU A 242 -42.36 9.66 14.03
C LEU A 242 -43.84 9.63 14.45
N ASP A 243 -44.37 10.69 15.05
CA ASP A 243 -45.76 10.73 15.54
C ASP A 243 -46.80 10.83 14.41
N LYS A 244 -46.39 11.16 13.17
CA LYS A 244 -47.27 11.20 12.00
C LYS A 244 -47.52 9.83 11.36
N ALA A 245 -46.90 8.76 11.86
CA ALA A 245 -46.94 7.43 11.25
C ALA A 245 -47.63 6.35 12.11
N ALA A 246 -48.53 6.73 13.03
CA ALA A 246 -49.36 5.78 13.78
C ALA A 246 -50.77 5.66 13.16
N PRO A 247 -51.34 4.44 12.99
CA PRO A 247 -52.62 4.24 12.33
C PRO A 247 -53.77 4.42 13.34
N GLY A 248 -54.71 5.33 13.05
CA GLY A 248 -55.88 5.53 13.89
C GLY A 248 -56.92 6.46 13.26
N GLU A 249 -57.97 5.84 12.71
CA GLU A 249 -59.35 6.33 12.58
C GLU A 249 -59.67 7.52 11.64
N GLY A 250 -60.02 7.14 10.40
CA GLY A 250 -61.24 7.55 9.69
C GLY A 250 -61.62 9.03 9.65
N LYS A 251 -61.29 9.70 8.53
CA LYS A 251 -62.16 10.70 7.89
C LYS A 251 -61.84 10.79 6.39
N THR A 252 -62.90 10.64 5.62
CA THR A 252 -62.99 10.77 4.16
C THR A 252 -62.51 12.15 3.69
N GLY A 253 -61.62 12.17 2.70
CA GLY A 253 -61.20 13.39 2.02
C GLY A 253 -59.81 13.25 1.43
N ALA A 254 -59.74 13.22 0.10
CA ALA A 254 -58.57 13.32 -0.78
C ALA A 254 -57.18 13.27 -0.10
N GLU A 255 -56.48 12.16 -0.32
CA GLU A 255 -55.09 11.93 0.06
C GLU A 255 -54.20 13.11 -0.42
N ALA A 256 -53.79 13.96 0.52
CA ALA A 256 -52.87 15.05 0.23
C ALA A 256 -51.47 14.46 -0.02
N PRO A 257 -50.78 14.85 -1.10
CA PRO A 257 -49.48 14.30 -1.42
C PRO A 257 -48.47 14.59 -0.29
N ALA A 258 -47.68 13.58 0.07
CA ALA A 258 -46.59 13.70 1.01
C ALA A 258 -45.71 14.91 0.65
N THR A 259 -45.73 15.93 1.49
CA THR A 259 -44.95 17.16 1.29
C THR A 259 -43.52 16.91 1.74
N ASN A 260 -42.56 17.21 0.85
CA ASN A 260 -41.13 16.98 1.08
C ASN A 260 -40.65 17.64 2.39
N PRO A 261 -39.93 16.92 3.27
CA PRO A 261 -39.41 17.49 4.51
C PRO A 261 -38.12 18.28 4.22
N GLY A 262 -38.28 19.45 3.61
CA GLY A 262 -37.28 20.51 3.57
C GLY A 262 -36.21 20.44 2.47
N LYS A 263 -35.60 21.61 2.24
CA LYS A 263 -34.51 21.88 1.27
C LYS A 263 -33.19 21.21 1.71
N GLY A 264 -33.08 19.90 1.58
CA GLY A 264 -31.82 19.17 1.67
C GLY A 264 -31.03 19.20 0.35
N ALA A 265 -29.84 18.56 0.32
CA ALA A 265 -28.97 18.51 -0.86
C ALA A 265 -29.62 17.88 -2.12
N PHE A 266 -30.74 17.18 -1.96
CA PHE A 266 -31.53 16.56 -3.05
C PHE A 266 -32.72 17.41 -3.51
N GLY A 267 -32.89 18.64 -3.00
CA GLY A 267 -33.94 19.56 -3.44
C GLY A 267 -35.35 18.95 -3.46
N ASN A 268 -36.16 19.34 -4.43
CA ASN A 268 -37.55 18.88 -4.57
C ASN A 268 -37.69 17.67 -5.52
N ILE A 269 -36.63 16.87 -5.71
CA ILE A 269 -36.62 15.77 -6.70
C ILE A 269 -37.74 14.74 -6.46
N PHE A 270 -38.17 14.56 -5.21
CA PHE A 270 -39.23 13.61 -4.84
C PHE A 270 -40.63 14.23 -4.78
N ASP A 271 -40.83 15.47 -5.25
CA ASP A 271 -42.18 16.04 -5.33
C ASP A 271 -43.02 15.31 -6.38
N PRO A 272 -44.25 14.87 -6.05
CA PRO A 272 -45.12 14.18 -6.99
C PRO A 272 -45.54 15.06 -8.18
N GLN A 273 -45.34 16.37 -8.10
CA GLN A 273 -45.55 17.29 -9.22
C GLN A 273 -44.47 17.20 -10.31
N ASN A 274 -43.25 16.73 -9.97
CA ASN A 274 -42.17 16.60 -10.95
C ASN A 274 -42.37 15.40 -11.90
N LEU A 275 -43.12 14.39 -11.49
CA LEU A 275 -43.50 13.26 -12.36
C LEU A 275 -44.54 13.66 -13.42
N LYS A 276 -45.47 14.58 -13.11
CA LYS A 276 -46.50 15.01 -14.08
C LYS A 276 -45.94 15.85 -15.23
N LYS A 277 -44.87 16.60 -14.99
CA LYS A 277 -44.22 17.44 -16.02
C LYS A 277 -43.54 16.65 -17.13
N GLN A 278 -43.20 15.38 -16.92
CA GLN A 278 -42.58 14.53 -17.95
C GLN A 278 -43.61 13.90 -18.90
N THR A 279 -44.89 13.85 -18.53
CA THR A 279 -45.96 13.27 -19.37
C THR A 279 -46.67 14.28 -20.29
N GLU A 280 -46.46 15.58 -20.10
CA GLU A 280 -47.05 16.63 -20.96
C GLU A 280 -46.12 17.12 -22.08
N SER A 281 -44.87 16.63 -22.16
CA SER A 281 -43.92 17.04 -23.21
C SER A 281 -43.80 16.07 -24.40
N ASP A 282 -44.62 15.00 -24.45
CA ASP A 282 -44.61 13.99 -25.51
C ASP A 282 -46.01 13.86 -26.20
N ASN A 283 -46.67 15.00 -26.46
CA ASN A 283 -47.79 15.08 -27.40
C ASN A 283 -47.75 16.38 -28.21
#